data_AF-A0AA38LY61-F1
#
_entry.id   AF-A0AA38LY61-F1
#
_cell.length_a   1.000
_cell.length_b   1.000
_cell.length_c   1.000
_cell.angle_alpha   90.00
_cell.angle_beta   90.00
_cell.angle_gamma   90.00
#
_symmetry.space_group_name_H-M   'P 1'
#
loop_
_entity.id
_entity.type
_entity.pdbx_description
1 polymer ?
#
loop_
_entity_poly.entity_id
_entity_poly.type
_entity_poly.pdbx_seq_one_letter_code
_entity_poly.pdbx_strand_id
1 'polypeptide(L)'
;MEDGDRCEATKNNYTRISKYRPVSLMSAVGKVDEAVLLRILKEFVDTWKALPGFHFGIRQGHSTNQQLLRLNDWTTRAFNHRKATGAFFLDVREGN
;
A
#
# COMPACT_ATOMS: atom_id res chain seq x y z
N MET A 1 -2.50 -10.32 44.98
CA MET A 1 -3.82 -10.87 45.35
C MET A 1 -4.69 -9.64 45.45
N GLU A 2 -5.46 -9.26 44.46
CA GLU A 2 -6.47 -9.93 43.59
C GLU A 2 -6.60 -9.00 42.35
N ASP A 3 -7.03 -9.36 41.14
CA ASP A 3 -7.51 -10.58 40.52
C ASP A 3 -7.31 -10.42 39.01
N GLY A 4 -7.13 -11.54 38.32
CA GLY A 4 -7.15 -11.56 36.87
C GLY A 4 -8.55 -11.36 36.34
N ASP A 5 -8.70 -10.51 35.33
CA ASP A 5 -9.84 -10.58 34.44
C ASP A 5 -9.43 -10.27 32.99
N ARG A 6 -9.52 -11.34 32.19
CA ARG A 6 -10.12 -11.42 30.85
C ARG A 6 -9.67 -10.40 29.80
N CYS A 7 -9.17 -10.93 28.67
CA CYS A 7 -9.06 -10.23 27.39
C CYS A 7 -10.42 -9.65 26.98
N GLU A 8 -10.73 -8.44 27.40
CA GLU A 8 -11.85 -7.68 26.89
C GLU A 8 -11.37 -6.92 25.66
N ALA A 9 -11.88 -7.32 24.50
CA ALA A 9 -11.60 -6.66 23.24
C ALA A 9 -11.90 -5.16 23.38
N THR A 10 -10.86 -4.34 23.51
CA THR A 10 -11.00 -2.89 23.67
C THR A 10 -11.72 -2.35 22.45
N LYS A 11 -13.02 -2.00 22.61
CA LYS A 11 -13.79 -1.25 21.61
C LYS A 11 -12.96 -0.03 21.22
N ASN A 12 -12.54 0.03 19.96
CA ASN A 12 -11.70 1.11 19.46
C ASN A 12 -12.40 2.45 19.73
N ASN A 13 -11.80 3.28 20.57
CA ASN A 13 -12.32 4.61 20.88
C ASN A 13 -12.02 5.54 19.69
N TYR A 14 -13.00 5.70 18.79
CA TYR A 14 -12.91 6.51 17.55
C TYR A 14 -12.80 8.02 17.80
N THR A 15 -12.85 8.46 19.06
CA THR A 15 -12.73 9.86 19.47
C THR A 15 -11.30 10.41 19.33
N ARG A 16 -10.30 9.54 19.14
CA ARG A 16 -8.91 9.95 18.88
C ARG A 16 -8.70 10.23 17.39
N ILE A 17 -8.52 11.51 17.05
CA ILE A 17 -8.30 12.02 15.68
C ILE A 17 -7.12 11.34 14.97
N SER A 18 -6.11 10.86 15.71
CA SER A 18 -4.90 10.23 15.17
C SER A 18 -5.10 8.89 14.44
N LYS A 19 -6.34 8.37 14.38
CA LYS A 19 -6.67 7.10 13.69
C LYS A 19 -7.46 7.28 12.40
N TYR A 20 -7.88 8.51 12.06
CA TYR A 20 -8.69 8.76 10.87
C TYR A 20 -7.83 9.29 9.72
N ARG A 21 -7.98 8.73 8.52
CA ARG A 21 -7.46 9.34 7.28
C ARG A 21 -8.56 10.21 6.68
N PRO A 22 -8.44 11.55 6.73
CA PRO A 22 -9.44 12.43 6.14
C PRO A 22 -9.51 12.21 4.64
N VAL A 23 -10.72 12.10 4.09
CA VAL A 23 -10.96 12.01 2.64
C VAL A 23 -11.51 13.34 2.17
N SER A 24 -10.84 13.95 1.20
CA SER A 24 -11.33 15.16 0.54
C SER A 24 -12.44 14.79 -0.44
N LEU A 25 -13.61 15.42 -0.31
CA LEU A 25 -14.68 15.28 -1.28
C LEU A 25 -14.55 16.39 -2.33
N MET A 26 -14.10 16.04 -3.53
CA MET A 26 -14.03 16.98 -4.65
C MET A 26 -15.41 17.20 -5.30
N SER A 27 -15.62 18.41 -5.81
CA SER A 27 -16.80 18.75 -6.62
C SER A 27 -16.87 17.91 -7.90
N ALA A 28 -18.04 17.84 -8.53
CA ALA A 28 -18.21 17.08 -9.77
C ALA A 28 -17.24 17.53 -10.88
N VAL A 29 -17.00 18.85 -11.00
CA VAL A 29 -16.02 19.42 -11.94
C VAL A 29 -14.61 18.96 -11.59
N GLY A 30 -14.23 19.01 -10.30
CA GLY A 30 -12.90 18.57 -9.88
C GLY A 30 -12.62 17.10 -10.17
N LYS A 31 -13.63 16.22 -10.12
CA LYS A 31 -13.49 14.81 -10.52
C LYS A 31 -13.21 14.64 -12.01
N VAL A 32 -13.79 15.51 -12.84
CA VAL A 32 -13.51 15.52 -14.30
C VAL A 32 -12.07 15.95 -14.53
N ASP A 33 -11.62 17.01 -13.86
CA ASP A 33 -10.24 17.49 -13.95
C ASP A 33 -9.23 16.43 -13.49
N GLU A 34 -9.51 15.76 -12.36
CA GLU A 34 -8.70 14.64 -11.87
C GLU A 34 -8.61 13.51 -12.90
N ALA A 35 -9.74 13.14 -13.53
CA ALA A 35 -9.76 12.09 -14.54
C ALA A 35 -8.93 12.44 -15.78
N VAL A 36 -8.92 13.71 -16.20
CA VAL A 36 -8.09 14.20 -17.31
C VAL A 36 -6.61 14.16 -16.92
N LEU A 37 -6.26 14.71 -15.76
CA LEU A 37 -4.89 14.72 -15.25
C LEU A 37 -4.33 13.31 -15.08
N LEU A 38 -5.13 12.39 -14.56
CA LEU A 38 -4.77 10.99 -14.37
C LEU A 38 -4.40 10.32 -15.70
N ARG A 39 -5.12 10.63 -16.78
CA ARG A 39 -4.82 10.08 -18.12
C ARG A 39 -3.48 10.57 -18.64
N ILE A 40 -3.24 11.89 -18.56
CA ILE A 40 -1.98 12.50 -19.00
C ILE A 40 -0.80 11.93 -18.20
N LEU A 41 -0.94 11.83 -16.88
CA LEU A 41 0.13 11.31 -16.02
C LEU A 41 0.42 9.83 -16.30
N LYS A 42 -0.61 9.02 -16.54
CA LYS A 42 -0.43 7.61 -16.90
C LYS A 42 0.35 7.45 -18.20
N GLU A 43 -0.04 8.19 -19.24
CA GLU A 43 0.64 8.17 -20.52
C GLU A 43 2.11 8.61 -20.40
N PHE A 44 2.36 9.66 -19.61
CA PHE A 44 3.71 10.11 -19.30
C PHE A 44 4.53 9.02 -18.59
N VAL A 45 4.00 8.43 -17.52
CA VAL A 45 4.68 7.39 -16.75
C VAL A 45 5.05 6.18 -17.62
N ASP A 46 4.12 5.73 -18.46
CA ASP A 46 4.34 4.55 -19.30
C ASP A 46 5.29 4.85 -20.46
N THR A 47 5.21 6.05 -21.06
CA THR A 47 6.11 6.48 -22.16
C THR A 47 7.56 6.64 -21.67
N TRP A 48 7.74 7.30 -20.53
CA TRP A 48 9.07 7.62 -19.99
C TRP A 48 9.62 6.54 -19.05
N LYS A 49 8.85 5.48 -18.79
CA LYS A 49 9.18 4.42 -17.81
C LYS A 49 9.62 5.00 -16.46
N ALA A 50 8.91 6.04 -16.01
CA ALA A 50 9.27 6.79 -14.81
C ALA A 50 9.15 5.95 -13.52
N LEU A 51 8.32 4.91 -13.55
CA LEU A 51 8.12 3.98 -12.43
C LEU A 51 8.93 2.69 -12.59
N PRO A 52 9.57 2.18 -11.52
CA PRO A 52 10.29 0.92 -11.58
C PRO A 52 9.38 -0.27 -11.90
N GLY A 53 9.89 -1.27 -12.62
CA GLY A 53 9.13 -2.48 -12.99
C GLY A 53 8.74 -3.43 -11.84
N PHE A 54 9.11 -3.06 -10.60
CA PHE A 54 8.69 -3.71 -9.36
C PHE A 54 7.66 -2.90 -8.58
N HIS A 55 7.19 -1.76 -9.13
CA HIS A 55 6.07 -1.01 -8.59
C HIS A 55 4.76 -1.58 -9.17
N PHE A 56 3.93 -2.14 -8.29
CA PHE A 56 2.64 -2.75 -8.66
C PHE A 56 1.43 -1.94 -8.18
N GLY A 57 1.66 -0.89 -7.39
CA GLY A 57 0.60 0.02 -6.94
C GLY A 57 0.12 0.92 -8.08
N ILE A 58 -1.19 1.21 -8.11
CA ILE A 58 -1.81 2.24 -8.95
C ILE A 58 -1.40 2.13 -10.44
N ARG A 59 -1.13 0.91 -10.93
CA ARG A 59 -0.69 0.65 -12.29
C ARG A 59 -1.59 -0.34 -13.00
N GLN A 60 -1.93 -0.04 -14.25
CA GLN A 60 -2.77 -0.92 -15.06
C GLN A 60 -2.01 -2.22 -15.38
N GLY A 61 -2.72 -3.36 -15.34
CA GLY A 61 -2.13 -4.68 -15.60
C GLY A 61 -1.26 -5.24 -14.48
N HIS A 62 -1.11 -4.52 -13.37
CA HIS A 62 -0.45 -4.98 -12.16
C HIS A 62 -1.46 -5.19 -11.03
N SER A 63 -1.37 -6.34 -10.37
CA SER A 63 -2.20 -6.68 -9.22
C SER A 63 -1.35 -7.04 -8.01
N THR A 64 -1.94 -6.89 -6.82
CA THR A 64 -1.31 -7.32 -5.55
C THR A 64 -0.95 -8.81 -5.57
N ASN A 65 -1.76 -9.64 -6.25
CA ASN A 65 -1.50 -11.08 -6.38
C ASN A 65 -0.24 -11.37 -7.18
N GLN A 66 0.00 -10.63 -8.27
CA GLN A 66 1.23 -10.79 -9.05
C GLN A 66 2.48 -10.39 -8.25
N GLN A 67 2.38 -9.33 -7.44
CA GLN A 67 3.47 -8.93 -6.55
C GLN A 67 3.73 -9.97 -5.46
N LEU A 68 2.67 -10.52 -4.88
CA LEU A 68 2.77 -11.59 -3.88
C LEU A 68 3.41 -12.85 -4.48
N LEU A 69 2.98 -13.26 -5.68
CA LEU A 69 3.55 -14.39 -6.39
C LEU A 69 5.04 -14.17 -6.66
N ARG A 70 5.44 -12.97 -7.12
CA ARG A 70 6.84 -12.62 -7.32
C ARG A 70 7.65 -12.73 -6.04
N LEU A 71 7.12 -12.23 -4.92
CA LEU A 71 7.77 -12.30 -3.62
C LEU A 71 7.95 -13.74 -3.14
N ASN A 72 6.92 -14.57 -3.33
CA ASN A 72 6.96 -15.99 -2.99
C ASN A 72 8.01 -16.72 -3.84
N ASP A 73 7.96 -16.55 -5.17
CA ASP A 73 8.95 -17.10 -6.10
C ASP A 73 10.38 -16.74 -5.71
N TRP A 74 10.63 -15.47 -5.37
CA TRP A 74 11.95 -15.02 -4.94
C TRP A 74 12.40 -15.71 -3.66
N THR A 75 11.50 -15.83 -2.68
CA THR A 75 11.77 -16.50 -1.40
C THR A 75 12.05 -17.99 -1.58
N THR A 76 11.21 -18.68 -2.37
CA THR A 76 11.38 -20.12 -2.66
C THR A 76 12.68 -20.39 -3.42
N ARG A 77 13.03 -19.57 -4.42
CA ARG A 77 14.29 -19.72 -5.15
C ARG A 77 15.49 -19.50 -4.23
N ALA A 78 15.47 -18.47 -3.40
CA ALA A 78 16.56 -18.18 -2.49
C ALA A 78 16.74 -19.30 -1.43
N PHE A 79 15.62 -19.85 -0.93
CA PHE A 79 15.62 -21.02 -0.05
C PHE A 79 16.23 -22.26 -0.74
N ASN A 80 15.81 -22.56 -1.97
CA ASN A 80 16.33 -23.70 -2.74
C ASN A 80 17.85 -23.58 -3.01
N HIS A 81 18.36 -22.36 -3.15
CA HIS A 81 19.79 -22.09 -3.32
C HIS A 81 20.57 -22.01 -1.99
N ARG A 82 19.97 -22.41 -0.86
CA ARG A 82 20.54 -22.32 0.50
C ARG A 82 21.08 -20.93 0.85
N LYS A 83 20.47 -19.87 0.32
CA LYS A 83 20.84 -18.49 0.62
C LYS A 83 20.02 -18.00 1.82
N ALA A 84 20.70 -17.37 2.79
CA ALA A 84 20.00 -16.62 3.83
C ALA A 84 19.24 -15.46 3.17
N THR A 85 17.94 -15.38 3.43
CA THR A 85 17.02 -14.42 2.79
C THR A 85 16.39 -13.55 3.87
N GLY A 86 16.57 -12.23 3.77
CA GLY A 86 15.95 -11.25 4.66
C GLY A 86 15.00 -10.35 3.89
N ALA A 87 14.00 -9.80 4.58
CA ALA A 87 13.05 -8.85 4.03
C ALA A 87 12.97 -7.60 4.91
N PHE A 88 12.98 -6.42 4.28
CA PHE A 88 12.75 -5.13 4.94
C PHE A 88 11.39 -4.59 4.50
N PHE A 89 10.48 -4.46 5.46
CA PHE A 89 9.16 -3.87 5.23
C PHE A 89 9.20 -2.41 5.66
N LEU A 90 9.04 -1.51 4.69
CA LEU A 90 9.05 -0.07 4.89
C LEU A 90 7.62 0.45 4.70
N ASP A 91 7.16 1.25 5.66
CA ASP A 91 5.87 1.95 5.60
C ASP A 91 6.10 3.43 5.89
N VAL A 92 5.38 4.29 5.17
CA VAL A 92 5.52 5.75 5.28
C VAL A 92 4.40 6.25 6.18
N ARG A 93 4.78 6.90 7.28
CA ARG A 93 3.83 7.61 8.15
C ARG A 93 3.63 9.03 7.66
N GLU A 94 2.42 9.53 7.82
CA GLU A 94 2.09 10.93 7.55
C GLU A 94 2.86 11.82 8.55
N GLY A 95 3.53 12.85 8.03
CA GLY A 95 4.29 13.80 8.84
C GLY A 95 3.33 14.74 9.57
N ASN A 96 3.53 14.89 10.87
CA ASN A 96 2.79 15.84 11.72
C ASN A 96 3.21 17.28 11.45
#